data_AF-A0AAP0CQ66-F1
#
_entry.id   AF-A0AAP0CQ66-F1
#
_cell.length_a   1.000
_cell.length_b   1.000
_cell.length_c   1.000
_cell.angle_alpha   90.00
_cell.angle_beta   90.00
_cell.angle_gamma   90.00
#
_symmetry.space_group_name_H-M   'P 1'
#
loop_
_entity.id
_entity.type
_entity.pdbx_description
1 polymer ?
#
loop_
_entity_poly.entity_id
_entity_poly.type
_entity_poly.pdbx_seq_one_letter_code
_entity_poly.pdbx_strand_id
1 'polypeptide(L)'
;MQQSKGHRNAGTAAGLVFRSPISALMLCTISAIASFYVAGRLWQDAENRVYLGRELDRITGQGKSAISVDDTLKIIECREQQKKLTALEMELAAARQEGFVSNHLSTTKTPPKKRPLVVIGVLTGFGRKNNREVIRKAWMTTGEALRKMENQKGVIARFVIGRSANRGDSLDRGIDIENRNYNDFFILDNHVESAEELPKKTKIFFAHAAERWEAEYYAKVNDDVYVNIDALGSTLAAHLDNPRVYIGCMKSGEVFSEQGQKWYEPDWWKFGDGKTYFRHASGEMFVISKALARFVSINRFHTATYNIIILCTQNILVPGLLVLMSNILMTKSSVVHRGQQEVSVQVHNLTN
;
A
#
# COMPACT_ATOMS: atom_id res chain seq x y z
N MET A 1 -1.56 -95.90 -16.90
CA MET A 1 -2.84 -96.02 -16.15
C MET A 1 -3.13 -94.68 -15.50
N GLN A 2 -4.27 -94.09 -15.88
CA GLN A 2 -4.87 -92.92 -15.23
C GLN A 2 -5.27 -93.25 -13.79
N GLN A 3 -5.25 -92.26 -12.91
CA GLN A 3 -6.45 -91.96 -12.12
C GLN A 3 -6.52 -90.48 -11.73
N SER A 4 -7.73 -89.97 -11.91
CA SER A 4 -8.21 -88.60 -11.77
C SER A 4 -8.56 -88.26 -10.32
N LYS A 5 -8.41 -86.97 -9.95
CA LYS A 5 -9.35 -86.25 -9.07
C LYS A 5 -9.18 -84.74 -9.29
N GLY A 6 -10.31 -84.06 -9.53
CA GLY A 6 -10.38 -82.73 -10.11
C GLY A 6 -10.64 -81.58 -9.15
N HIS A 7 -11.10 -80.49 -9.77
CA HIS A 7 -11.91 -79.38 -9.26
C HIS A 7 -11.21 -78.16 -8.60
N ARG A 8 -11.05 -77.07 -9.36
CA ARG A 8 -11.93 -75.85 -9.39
C ARG A 8 -11.16 -74.58 -9.78
N ASN A 9 -11.75 -73.83 -10.71
CA ASN A 9 -11.41 -72.44 -11.05
C ASN A 9 -11.56 -71.50 -9.84
N ALA A 10 -10.68 -70.52 -9.71
CA ALA A 10 -11.02 -69.21 -9.15
C ALA A 10 -10.05 -68.16 -9.69
N GLY A 11 -10.60 -67.19 -10.42
CA GLY A 11 -9.85 -66.06 -10.97
C GLY A 11 -9.30 -65.15 -9.89
N THR A 12 -8.08 -64.69 -10.12
CA THR A 12 -7.39 -63.65 -9.37
C THR A 12 -8.05 -62.30 -9.67
N ALA A 13 -8.99 -61.89 -8.81
CA ALA A 13 -9.43 -60.51 -8.71
C ALA A 13 -8.45 -59.71 -7.85
N ALA A 14 -8.09 -58.53 -8.34
CA ALA A 14 -7.16 -57.59 -7.74
C ALA A 14 -7.47 -57.32 -6.25
N GLY A 15 -6.43 -57.38 -5.42
CA GLY A 15 -6.50 -57.05 -4.00
C GLY A 15 -6.78 -55.56 -3.80
N LEU A 16 -8.05 -55.23 -3.55
CA LEU A 16 -8.41 -54.00 -2.84
C LEU A 16 -7.98 -54.17 -1.38
N VAL A 17 -6.91 -53.47 -0.99
CA VAL A 17 -6.52 -53.33 0.41
C VAL A 17 -7.63 -52.55 1.12
N PHE A 18 -8.54 -53.27 1.77
CA PHE A 18 -9.58 -52.70 2.61
C PHE A 18 -8.92 -52.07 3.84
N ARG A 19 -8.65 -50.75 3.79
CA ARG A 19 -8.38 -49.96 5.01
C ARG A 19 -9.60 -50.11 5.92
N SER A 20 -9.35 -50.39 7.21
CA SER A 20 -10.40 -50.54 8.23
C SER A 20 -11.48 -49.45 8.11
N PRO A 21 -12.79 -49.78 8.18
CA PRO A 21 -13.88 -48.81 8.08
C PRO A 21 -13.78 -47.70 9.15
N ILE A 22 -13.14 -47.99 10.29
CA ILE A 22 -12.85 -47.03 11.35
C ILE A 22 -11.81 -45.98 10.86
N SER A 23 -10.81 -46.41 10.10
CA SER A 23 -9.81 -45.51 9.50
C SER A 23 -10.42 -44.61 8.43
N ALA A 24 -11.34 -45.15 7.61
CA ALA A 24 -12.07 -44.35 6.62
C ALA A 24 -12.96 -43.30 7.28
N LEU A 25 -13.69 -43.67 8.34
CA LEU A 25 -14.56 -42.75 9.07
C LEU A 25 -13.76 -41.62 9.76
N MET A 26 -12.61 -41.95 10.36
CA MET A 26 -11.70 -40.96 10.94
C MET A 26 -11.08 -40.01 9.91
N LEU A 27 -10.74 -40.51 8.71
CA LEU A 27 -10.24 -39.65 7.63
C LEU A 27 -11.36 -38.73 7.09
N CYS A 28 -12.59 -39.22 6.99
CA CYS A 28 -13.75 -38.42 6.59
C CYS A 28 -14.06 -37.31 7.59
N THR A 29 -14.00 -37.57 8.90
CA THR A 29 -14.23 -36.55 9.93
C THR A 29 -13.15 -35.48 9.89
N ILE A 30 -11.87 -35.85 9.76
CA ILE A 30 -10.76 -34.89 9.61
C ILE A 30 -10.94 -34.06 8.33
N SER A 31 -11.31 -34.68 7.20
CA SER A 31 -11.57 -33.97 5.94
C SER A 31 -12.74 -32.99 6.05
N ALA A 32 -13.80 -33.35 6.77
CA ALA A 32 -14.95 -32.49 6.99
C ALA A 32 -14.56 -31.28 7.86
N ILE A 33 -13.83 -31.51 8.96
CA ILE A 33 -13.34 -30.43 9.84
C ILE A 33 -12.40 -29.48 9.07
N ALA A 34 -11.47 -30.02 8.27
CA ALA A 34 -10.59 -29.22 7.42
C ALA A 34 -11.38 -28.40 6.39
N SER A 35 -12.40 -28.98 5.78
CA SER A 35 -13.26 -28.27 4.81
C SER A 35 -14.04 -27.13 5.48
N PHE A 36 -14.62 -27.36 6.67
CA PHE A 36 -15.30 -26.30 7.42
C PHE A 36 -14.33 -25.19 7.88
N TYR A 37 -13.11 -25.56 8.28
CA TYR A 37 -12.08 -24.59 8.63
C TYR A 37 -11.71 -23.72 7.41
N VAL A 38 -11.44 -24.33 6.26
CA VAL A 38 -11.11 -23.60 5.02
C VAL A 38 -12.28 -22.73 4.58
N ALA A 39 -13.50 -23.25 4.57
CA ALA A 39 -14.70 -22.49 4.23
C ALA A 39 -14.91 -21.29 5.17
N GLY A 40 -14.73 -21.48 6.48
CA GLY A 40 -14.79 -20.39 7.46
C GLY A 40 -13.71 -19.33 7.24
N ARG A 41 -12.49 -19.73 6.88
CA ARG A 41 -11.41 -18.79 6.54
C ARG A 41 -11.70 -18.00 5.26
N LEU A 42 -12.25 -18.65 4.23
CA LEU A 42 -12.66 -17.99 2.99
C LEU A 42 -13.81 -17.00 3.22
N TRP A 43 -14.78 -17.37 4.07
CA TRP A 43 -15.89 -16.51 4.45
C TRP A 43 -15.41 -15.25 5.19
N GLN A 44 -14.56 -15.42 6.21
CA GLN A 44 -13.95 -14.30 6.93
C GLN A 44 -13.15 -13.39 6.00
N ASP A 45 -12.39 -13.95 5.06
CA ASP A 45 -11.66 -13.15 4.09
C ASP A 45 -12.63 -12.34 3.22
N ALA A 46 -13.71 -12.94 2.72
CA ALA A 46 -14.73 -12.27 1.92
C ALA A 46 -15.42 -11.11 2.67
N GLU A 47 -15.84 -11.32 3.92
CA GLU A 47 -16.41 -10.27 4.76
C GLU A 47 -15.44 -9.11 4.99
N ASN A 48 -14.17 -9.42 5.26
CA ASN A 48 -13.11 -8.42 5.38
C ASN A 48 -12.98 -7.59 4.10
N ARG A 49 -13.06 -8.20 2.90
CA ARG A 49 -12.99 -7.42 1.64
C ARG A 49 -14.12 -6.42 1.52
N VAL A 50 -15.34 -6.85 1.82
CA VAL A 50 -16.53 -6.01 1.71
C VAL A 50 -16.46 -4.86 2.72
N TYR A 51 -16.01 -5.14 3.94
CA TYR A 51 -15.78 -4.11 4.95
C TYR A 51 -14.74 -3.09 4.50
N LEU A 52 -13.59 -3.56 4.01
CA LEU A 52 -12.48 -2.72 3.58
C LEU A 52 -12.83 -1.88 2.34
N GLY A 53 -13.57 -2.45 1.38
CA GLY A 53 -14.10 -1.73 0.23
C GLY A 53 -15.02 -0.58 0.64
N ARG A 54 -15.98 -0.85 1.54
CA ARG A 54 -16.87 0.17 2.10
C ARG A 54 -16.12 1.27 2.83
N GLU A 55 -15.08 0.93 3.58
CA GLU A 55 -14.28 1.92 4.30
C GLU A 55 -13.51 2.83 3.33
N LEU A 56 -12.95 2.26 2.24
CA LEU A 56 -12.32 3.09 1.21
C LEU A 56 -13.34 3.97 0.48
N ASP A 57 -14.54 3.45 0.18
CA ASP A 57 -15.67 4.21 -0.38
C ASP A 57 -16.11 5.37 0.52
N ARG A 58 -16.10 5.14 1.83
CA ARG A 58 -16.35 6.18 2.84
C ARG A 58 -15.25 7.25 2.84
N ILE A 59 -13.98 6.84 2.76
CA ILE A 59 -12.82 7.76 2.75
C ILE A 59 -12.80 8.62 1.48
N THR A 60 -13.15 8.06 0.32
CA THR A 60 -13.14 8.79 -0.96
C THR A 60 -14.45 9.52 -1.27
N GLY A 61 -15.48 9.37 -0.43
CA GLY A 61 -16.81 9.94 -0.69
C GLY A 61 -17.57 9.28 -1.85
N GLN A 62 -17.08 8.15 -2.36
CA GLN A 62 -17.69 7.40 -3.47
C GLN A 62 -18.75 6.39 -3.00
N GLY A 63 -18.89 6.17 -1.68
CA GLY A 63 -19.79 5.17 -1.09
C GLY A 63 -21.27 5.53 -1.01
N LYS A 64 -21.76 6.52 -1.77
CA LYS A 64 -23.17 6.92 -1.77
C LYS A 64 -23.78 6.85 -3.17
N SER A 65 -23.89 5.65 -3.72
CA SER A 65 -24.80 5.37 -4.84
C SER A 65 -26.19 4.98 -4.31
N ALA A 66 -26.82 5.91 -3.58
CA ALA A 66 -28.26 6.01 -3.35
C ALA A 66 -28.52 7.33 -2.60
N ILE A 67 -29.07 8.33 -3.29
CA ILE A 67 -29.47 9.60 -2.67
C ILE A 67 -30.69 9.29 -1.79
N SER A 68 -30.49 9.27 -0.46
CA SER A 68 -31.59 9.22 0.51
C SER A 68 -32.31 10.57 0.56
N VAL A 69 -33.63 10.57 0.77
CA VAL A 69 -34.46 11.78 0.91
C VAL A 69 -33.94 12.71 2.02
N ASP A 70 -33.35 12.14 3.07
CA ASP A 70 -32.65 12.87 4.14
C ASP A 70 -31.40 13.63 3.65
N ASP A 71 -30.68 13.09 2.67
CA ASP A 71 -29.51 13.77 2.10
C ASP A 71 -29.95 14.92 1.17
N THR A 72 -31.10 14.80 0.49
CA THR A 72 -31.70 15.92 -0.28
C THR A 72 -32.11 17.07 0.64
N LEU A 73 -32.68 16.75 1.81
CA LEU A 73 -33.05 17.75 2.80
C LEU A 73 -31.81 18.45 3.37
N LYS A 74 -30.73 17.72 3.65
CA LYS A 74 -29.44 18.29 4.07
C LYS A 74 -28.77 19.12 2.98
N ILE A 75 -28.90 18.77 1.71
CA ILE A 75 -28.39 19.58 0.59
C ILE A 75 -29.18 20.88 0.47
N ILE A 76 -30.49 20.86 0.71
CA ILE A 76 -31.34 22.07 0.75
C ILE A 76 -30.94 22.97 1.93
N GLU A 77 -30.76 22.40 3.13
CA GLU A 77 -30.28 23.12 4.32
C GLU A 77 -28.87 23.69 4.12
N CYS A 78 -27.96 22.93 3.49
CA CYS A 78 -26.61 23.38 3.19
C CYS A 78 -26.60 24.52 2.16
N ARG A 79 -27.54 24.53 1.21
CA ARG A 79 -27.71 25.62 0.24
C ARG A 79 -28.22 26.89 0.91
N GLU A 80 -29.08 26.76 1.91
CA GLU A 80 -29.57 27.88 2.71
C GLU A 80 -28.46 28.44 3.63
N GLN A 81 -27.64 27.58 4.22
CA GLN A 81 -26.46 27.99 4.97
C GLN A 81 -25.41 28.67 4.09
N GLN A 82 -25.19 28.17 2.87
CA GLN A 82 -24.28 28.80 1.91
C GLN A 82 -24.78 30.20 1.52
N LYS A 83 -26.09 30.38 1.32
CA LYS A 83 -26.69 31.70 1.07
C LYS A 83 -26.51 32.64 2.25
N LYS A 84 -26.71 32.16 3.48
CA LYS A 84 -26.46 32.93 4.71
C LYS A 84 -24.99 33.32 4.84
N LEU A 85 -24.07 32.40 4.53
CA LEU A 85 -22.63 32.66 4.56
C LEU A 85 -22.21 33.69 3.50
N THR A 86 -22.72 33.59 2.27
CA THR A 86 -22.46 34.59 1.22
C THR A 86 -23.05 35.96 1.55
N ALA A 87 -24.23 36.00 2.20
CA ALA A 87 -24.83 37.26 2.65
C ALA A 87 -24.01 37.91 3.77
N LEU A 88 -23.57 37.13 4.76
CA LEU A 88 -22.67 37.57 5.82
C LEU A 88 -21.30 38.02 5.28
N GLU A 89 -20.77 37.35 4.26
CA GLU A 89 -19.53 37.77 3.59
C GLU A 89 -19.70 39.08 2.82
N MET A 90 -20.85 39.29 2.16
CA MET A 90 -21.17 40.57 1.51
C MET A 90 -21.35 41.70 2.52
N GLU A 91 -22.04 41.47 3.63
CA GLU A 91 -22.19 42.45 4.72
C GLU A 91 -20.83 42.76 5.37
N LEU A 92 -19.99 41.75 5.60
CA LEU A 92 -18.63 41.94 6.11
C LEU A 92 -17.74 42.73 5.13
N ALA A 93 -17.92 42.50 3.82
CA ALA A 93 -17.21 43.26 2.79
C ALA A 93 -17.68 44.72 2.74
N ALA A 94 -19.00 44.97 2.85
CA ALA A 94 -19.56 46.32 2.92
C ALA A 94 -19.10 47.07 4.18
N ALA A 95 -19.18 46.44 5.35
CA ALA A 95 -18.71 47.02 6.62
C ALA A 95 -17.21 47.35 6.61
N ARG A 96 -16.39 46.55 5.91
CA ARG A 96 -14.96 46.84 5.72
C ARG A 96 -14.70 48.06 4.83
N GLN A 97 -15.54 48.28 3.80
CA GLN A 97 -15.45 49.47 2.94
C GLN A 97 -15.90 50.74 3.69
N GLU A 98 -16.80 50.59 4.67
CA GLU A 98 -17.24 51.67 5.57
C GLU A 98 -16.26 51.96 6.72
N GLY A 99 -15.07 51.36 6.70
CA GLY A 99 -14.00 51.67 7.65
C GLY A 99 -14.04 50.87 8.95
N PHE A 100 -14.85 49.81 9.05
CA PHE A 100 -14.89 48.95 10.24
C PHE A 100 -13.62 48.07 10.34
N VAL A 101 -12.72 48.43 11.26
CA VAL A 101 -11.59 47.59 11.65
C VAL A 101 -11.99 46.71 12.84
N SER A 102 -12.22 45.42 12.56
CA SER A 102 -12.49 44.43 13.61
C SER A 102 -11.25 44.19 14.46
N ASN A 103 -11.29 44.65 15.72
CA ASN A 103 -10.23 44.42 16.71
C ASN A 103 -10.35 43.06 17.44
N HIS A 104 -11.10 42.09 16.91
CA HIS A 104 -11.34 40.84 17.62
C HIS A 104 -11.39 39.61 16.70
N LEU A 105 -10.26 39.31 16.03
CA LEU A 105 -9.93 37.94 15.61
C LEU A 105 -8.42 37.74 15.51
N SER A 106 -7.73 37.89 16.63
CA SER A 106 -6.38 37.34 16.84
C SER A 106 -6.46 35.85 17.20
N THR A 107 -7.17 35.06 16.39
CA THR A 107 -7.03 33.60 16.40
C THR A 107 -6.09 33.26 15.25
N THR A 108 -4.80 33.21 15.58
CA THR A 108 -3.71 32.53 14.83
C THR A 108 -4.05 32.10 13.40
N LYS A 109 -4.12 33.07 12.48
CA LYS A 109 -3.95 32.79 11.04
C LYS A 109 -2.48 32.48 10.80
N THR A 110 -2.03 31.29 11.20
CA THR A 110 -0.98 30.66 10.40
C THR A 110 -1.52 30.61 8.97
N PRO A 111 -0.79 31.11 7.96
CA PRO A 111 -1.21 30.95 6.57
C PRO A 111 -1.53 29.46 6.35
N PRO A 112 -2.59 29.11 5.59
CA PRO A 112 -2.97 27.72 5.38
C PRO A 112 -1.73 26.97 4.94
N LYS A 113 -1.24 26.08 5.82
CA LYS A 113 0.01 25.35 5.59
C LYS A 113 -0.21 24.58 4.29
N LYS A 114 0.50 24.96 3.21
CA LYS A 114 0.34 24.30 1.91
C LYS A 114 0.51 22.80 2.12
N ARG A 115 -0.53 22.04 1.79
CA ARG A 115 -0.50 20.58 1.87
C ARG A 115 0.61 20.08 0.95
N PRO A 116 1.52 19.22 1.43
CA PRO A 116 2.54 18.63 0.58
C PRO A 116 1.88 17.84 -0.56
N LEU A 117 2.45 17.91 -1.76
CA LEU A 117 2.04 17.08 -2.88
C LEU A 117 2.36 15.61 -2.58
N VAL A 118 3.58 15.32 -2.09
CA VAL A 118 4.01 13.95 -1.85
C VAL A 118 4.98 13.83 -0.68
N VAL A 119 4.81 12.76 0.11
CA VAL A 119 5.81 12.30 1.09
C VAL A 119 6.54 11.09 0.52
N ILE A 120 7.86 11.18 0.36
CA ILE A 120 8.72 10.14 -0.17
C ILE A 120 9.49 9.49 0.99
N GLY A 121 9.24 8.20 1.21
CA GLY A 121 10.01 7.36 2.13
C GLY A 121 11.07 6.57 1.38
N VAL A 122 12.34 6.91 1.59
CA VAL A 122 13.48 6.15 1.08
C VAL A 122 13.82 5.05 2.06
N LEU A 123 13.46 3.80 1.76
CA LEU A 123 13.73 2.67 2.65
C LEU A 123 15.23 2.34 2.64
N THR A 124 15.85 2.37 3.81
CA THR A 124 17.30 2.15 3.98
C THR A 124 17.59 1.38 5.28
N GLY A 125 18.75 0.75 5.38
CA GLY A 125 19.13 -0.07 6.54
C GLY A 125 20.42 0.37 7.25
N PHE A 126 20.73 -0.34 8.34
CA PHE A 126 22.03 -0.25 9.00
C PHE A 126 23.12 -0.71 8.01
N GLY A 127 24.16 0.10 7.81
CA GLY A 127 25.22 -0.16 6.81
C GLY A 127 25.03 0.50 5.44
N ARG A 128 23.86 1.10 5.17
CA ARG A 128 23.59 1.79 3.88
C ARG A 128 23.92 3.29 3.90
N LYS A 129 24.90 3.71 4.72
CA LYS A 129 25.27 5.12 4.88
C LYS A 129 25.74 5.75 3.56
N ASN A 130 26.57 5.05 2.79
CA ASN A 130 27.07 5.53 1.50
C ASN A 130 25.92 5.79 0.51
N ASN A 131 24.92 4.90 0.46
CA ASN A 131 23.72 5.09 -0.36
C ASN A 131 22.96 6.36 0.03
N ARG A 132 22.77 6.60 1.33
CA ARG A 132 22.13 7.83 1.81
C ARG A 132 22.90 9.08 1.43
N GLU A 133 24.23 9.06 1.55
CA GLU A 133 25.09 10.17 1.14
C GLU A 133 25.01 10.44 -0.37
N VAL A 134 24.96 9.40 -1.20
CA VAL A 134 24.74 9.54 -2.65
C VAL A 134 23.39 10.16 -2.93
N ILE A 135 22.31 9.69 -2.30
CA ILE A 135 20.95 10.22 -2.50
C ILE A 135 20.85 11.69 -2.10
N ARG A 136 21.44 12.08 -0.96
CA ARG A 136 21.54 13.48 -0.51
C ARG A 136 22.20 14.36 -1.56
N LYS A 137 23.31 13.89 -2.15
CA LYS A 137 24.04 14.62 -3.19
C LYS A 137 23.32 14.64 -4.54
N ALA A 138 22.58 13.58 -4.88
CA ALA A 138 22.03 13.38 -6.20
C ALA A 138 20.67 14.05 -6.42
N TRP A 139 19.69 13.81 -5.53
CA TRP A 139 18.31 14.27 -5.77
C TRP A 139 17.58 14.75 -4.53
N MET A 140 17.89 14.21 -3.34
CA MET A 140 17.17 14.57 -2.11
C MET A 140 17.59 15.94 -1.57
N THR A 141 18.86 16.33 -1.78
CA THR A 141 19.48 17.55 -1.23
C THR A 141 19.48 17.57 0.30
N THR A 142 20.13 18.57 0.93
CA THR A 142 20.24 18.70 2.39
C THR A 142 20.07 20.16 2.83
N GLY A 143 19.81 20.38 4.13
CA GLY A 143 19.79 21.72 4.72
C GLY A 143 18.74 22.64 4.10
N GLU A 144 19.13 23.83 3.68
CA GLU A 144 18.21 24.83 3.10
C GLU A 144 17.61 24.39 1.77
N ALA A 145 18.36 23.66 0.94
CA ALA A 145 17.86 23.15 -0.34
C ALA A 145 16.71 22.15 -0.14
N LEU A 146 16.82 21.28 0.89
CA LEU A 146 15.74 20.35 1.25
C LEU A 146 14.51 21.12 1.73
N ARG A 147 14.67 22.13 2.60
CA ARG A 147 13.56 22.99 3.06
C ARG A 147 12.91 23.74 1.89
N LYS A 148 13.71 24.20 0.92
CA LYS A 148 13.21 24.85 -0.30
C LYS A 148 12.37 23.87 -1.12
N MET A 149 12.81 22.62 -1.28
CA MET A 149 12.04 21.58 -1.96
C MET A 149 10.70 21.30 -1.25
N GLU A 150 10.70 21.19 0.07
CA GLU A 150 9.50 20.99 0.88
C GLU A 150 8.50 22.14 0.72
N ASN A 151 8.98 23.38 0.85
CA ASN A 151 8.11 24.57 0.86
C ASN A 151 7.65 24.97 -0.55
N GLN A 152 8.49 24.81 -1.57
CA GLN A 152 8.19 25.28 -2.93
C GLN A 152 7.54 24.20 -3.78
N LYS A 153 8.05 22.96 -3.73
CA LYS A 153 7.54 21.83 -4.53
C LYS A 153 6.52 20.98 -3.77
N GLY A 154 6.37 21.18 -2.46
CA GLY A 154 5.50 20.35 -1.64
C GLY A 154 5.99 18.90 -1.52
N VAL A 155 7.30 18.67 -1.63
CA VAL A 155 7.89 17.32 -1.60
C VAL A 155 8.66 17.13 -0.30
N ILE A 156 8.19 16.19 0.51
CA ILE A 156 8.86 15.82 1.77
C ILE A 156 9.55 14.48 1.56
N ALA A 157 10.89 14.46 1.50
CA ALA A 157 11.66 13.24 1.40
C ALA A 157 12.30 12.89 2.75
N ARG A 158 12.19 11.63 3.21
CA ARG A 158 12.84 11.15 4.44
C ARG A 158 13.42 9.76 4.25
N PHE A 159 14.57 9.49 4.88
CA PHE A 159 15.11 8.14 5.01
C PHE A 159 14.34 7.37 6.07
N VAL A 160 13.70 6.27 5.68
CA VAL A 160 12.90 5.45 6.58
C VAL A 160 13.76 4.33 7.13
N ILE A 161 13.89 4.29 8.45
CA ILE A 161 14.66 3.27 9.16
C ILE A 161 13.98 2.96 10.50
N GLY A 162 13.93 1.69 10.86
CA GLY A 162 13.59 1.21 12.18
C GLY A 162 14.81 1.25 13.09
N ARG A 163 14.74 0.45 14.14
CA ARG A 163 15.71 0.42 15.22
C ARG A 163 16.37 -0.94 15.31
N SER A 164 17.53 -0.99 15.94
CA SER A 164 18.23 -2.24 16.20
C SER A 164 17.40 -3.14 17.14
N ALA A 165 17.71 -4.43 17.14
CA ALA A 165 17.13 -5.35 18.13
C ALA A 165 17.54 -4.96 19.56
N ASN A 166 18.78 -4.48 19.73
CA ASN A 166 19.36 -4.08 21.00
C ASN A 166 19.37 -2.56 21.13
N ARG A 167 18.26 -2.00 21.64
CA ARG A 167 18.05 -0.55 21.69
C ARG A 167 19.22 0.22 22.29
N GLY A 168 19.69 1.22 21.55
CA GLY A 168 20.78 2.11 21.98
C GLY A 168 22.17 1.54 21.73
N ASP A 169 22.30 0.46 20.96
CA ASP A 169 23.58 -0.07 20.51
C ASP A 169 24.35 0.93 19.59
N SER A 170 25.48 0.49 19.04
CA SER A 170 26.25 1.33 18.12
C SER A 170 25.52 1.63 16.80
N LEU A 171 24.61 0.76 16.35
CA LEU A 171 23.86 0.95 15.12
C LEU A 171 22.81 2.05 15.30
N ASP A 172 22.03 1.99 16.37
CA ASP A 172 21.06 3.02 16.73
C ASP A 172 21.75 4.36 16.98
N ARG A 173 22.85 4.37 17.76
CA ARG A 173 23.62 5.60 18.01
C ARG A 173 24.18 6.20 16.72
N GLY A 174 24.62 5.37 15.77
CA GLY A 174 25.08 5.83 14.47
C GLY A 174 23.99 6.58 13.68
N ILE A 175 22.76 6.05 13.69
CA ILE A 175 21.60 6.71 13.07
C ILE A 175 21.21 7.99 13.82
N ASP A 176 21.23 7.98 15.15
CA ASP A 176 20.89 9.17 15.94
C ASP A 176 21.89 10.32 15.68
N ILE A 177 23.18 10.02 15.56
CA ILE A 177 24.22 11.00 15.21
C ILE A 177 23.97 11.55 13.80
N GLU A 178 23.72 10.67 12.82
CA GLU A 178 23.45 11.08 11.45
C GLU A 178 22.19 11.96 11.36
N ASN A 179 21.13 11.58 12.07
CA ASN A 179 19.89 12.34 12.13
C ASN A 179 20.05 13.70 12.81
N ARG A 180 20.92 13.84 13.83
CA ARG A 180 21.24 15.16 14.41
C ARG A 180 21.91 16.09 13.41
N ASN A 181 22.72 15.55 12.50
CA ASN A 181 23.44 16.33 11.51
C ASN A 181 22.55 16.78 10.34
N TYR A 182 21.68 15.89 9.84
CA TYR A 182 20.92 16.13 8.61
C TYR A 182 19.42 16.36 8.83
N ASN A 183 18.86 15.85 9.93
CA ASN A 183 17.44 15.91 10.28
C ASN A 183 16.50 15.43 9.16
N ASP A 184 16.91 14.37 8.46
CA ASP A 184 16.27 13.84 7.26
C ASP A 184 15.79 12.40 7.40
N PHE A 185 15.78 11.85 8.62
CA PHE A 185 15.22 10.53 8.89
C PHE A 185 13.75 10.58 9.31
N PHE A 186 13.06 9.50 8.98
CA PHE A 186 11.81 9.09 9.60
C PHE A 186 12.04 7.76 10.32
N ILE A 187 12.34 7.88 11.62
CA ILE A 187 12.71 6.74 12.46
C ILE A 187 11.44 6.05 12.96
N LEU A 188 11.34 4.74 12.72
CA LEU A 188 10.23 3.90 13.14
C LEU A 188 10.56 3.25 14.48
N ASP A 189 10.30 3.97 15.58
CA ASP A 189 10.73 3.52 16.91
C ASP A 189 10.09 2.20 17.36
N ASN A 190 8.94 1.79 16.82
CA ASN A 190 8.30 0.51 17.17
C ASN A 190 8.60 -0.63 16.18
N HIS A 191 9.58 -0.44 15.29
CA HIS A 191 9.97 -1.43 14.29
C HIS A 191 11.43 -1.83 14.47
N VAL A 192 11.70 -3.13 14.55
CA VAL A 192 13.06 -3.68 14.55
C VAL A 192 13.46 -3.93 13.10
N GLU A 193 14.59 -3.37 12.67
CA GLU A 193 15.11 -3.62 11.32
C GLU A 193 15.50 -5.07 11.14
N SER A 194 15.04 -5.67 10.06
CA SER A 194 15.49 -6.97 9.57
C SER A 194 15.29 -7.05 8.06
N ALA A 195 16.15 -7.81 7.37
CA ALA A 195 16.11 -7.94 5.92
C ALA A 195 14.79 -8.57 5.41
N GLU A 196 14.17 -9.42 6.23
CA GLU A 196 12.92 -10.12 5.92
C GLU A 196 11.66 -9.27 6.18
N GLU A 197 11.79 -8.08 6.79
CA GLU A 197 10.65 -7.23 7.17
C GLU A 197 10.44 -5.98 6.29
N LEU A 198 11.07 -5.89 5.11
CA LEU A 198 10.84 -4.76 4.17
C LEU A 198 9.35 -4.49 3.86
N PRO A 199 8.55 -5.54 3.57
CA PRO A 199 7.09 -5.53 3.69
C PRO A 199 6.50 -4.71 4.83
N LYS A 200 6.83 -5.12 6.05
CA LYS A 200 6.26 -4.62 7.29
C LYS A 200 6.70 -3.18 7.52
N LYS A 201 7.97 -2.87 7.22
CA LYS A 201 8.51 -1.53 7.20
C LYS A 201 7.74 -0.60 6.27
N THR A 202 7.43 -1.06 5.05
CA THR A 202 6.65 -0.30 4.07
C THR A 202 5.24 0.01 4.58
N LYS A 203 4.56 -0.99 5.15
CA LYS A 203 3.24 -0.81 5.78
C LYS A 203 3.28 0.21 6.91
N ILE A 204 4.22 0.05 7.83
CA ILE A 204 4.39 0.95 8.99
C ILE A 204 4.71 2.36 8.52
N PHE A 205 5.57 2.50 7.50
CA PHE A 205 5.87 3.78 6.87
C PHE A 205 4.61 4.49 6.38
N PHE A 206 3.80 3.86 5.52
CA PHE A 206 2.61 4.53 5.00
C PHE A 206 1.61 4.89 6.08
N ALA A 207 1.40 4.00 7.05
CA ALA A 207 0.50 4.26 8.17
C ALA A 207 0.93 5.52 8.94
N HIS A 208 2.17 5.55 9.44
CA HIS A 208 2.64 6.69 10.21
C HIS A 208 2.88 7.95 9.37
N ALA A 209 3.23 7.81 8.08
CA ALA A 209 3.37 8.96 7.20
C ALA A 209 2.00 9.64 6.98
N ALA A 210 0.93 8.88 6.80
CA ALA A 210 -0.42 9.40 6.65
C ALA A 210 -0.98 10.05 7.92
N GLU A 211 -0.51 9.61 9.10
CA GLU A 211 -0.83 10.25 10.39
C GLU A 211 -0.05 11.55 10.58
N ARG A 212 1.23 11.57 10.17
CA ARG A 212 2.15 12.68 10.45
C ARG A 212 2.04 13.83 9.45
N TRP A 213 1.80 13.53 8.19
CA TRP A 213 1.72 14.51 7.12
C TRP A 213 0.39 14.39 6.40
N GLU A 214 -0.29 15.52 6.17
CA GLU A 214 -1.47 15.55 5.32
C GLU A 214 -1.08 15.86 3.87
N ALA A 215 -0.51 14.87 3.18
CA ALA A 215 -0.11 14.97 1.76
C ALA A 215 -1.13 14.32 0.81
N GLU A 216 -1.10 14.73 -0.47
CA GLU A 216 -1.94 14.14 -1.53
C GLU A 216 -1.48 12.73 -1.93
N TYR A 217 -0.15 12.50 -1.92
CA TYR A 217 0.45 11.21 -2.24
C TYR A 217 1.52 10.78 -1.23
N TYR A 218 1.77 9.48 -1.20
CA TYR A 218 2.84 8.86 -0.42
C TYR A 218 3.60 7.89 -1.31
N ALA A 219 4.91 8.02 -1.35
CA ALA A 219 5.79 7.25 -2.21
C ALA A 219 6.77 6.43 -1.37
N LYS A 220 6.97 5.17 -1.77
CA LYS A 220 8.07 4.34 -1.28
C LYS A 220 9.13 4.28 -2.37
N VAL A 221 10.39 4.46 -1.98
CA VAL A 221 11.56 4.39 -2.87
C VAL A 221 12.67 3.56 -2.20
N ASN A 222 13.40 2.76 -2.96
CA ASN A 222 14.61 2.09 -2.45
C ASN A 222 15.81 3.04 -2.38
N ASP A 223 16.77 2.72 -1.51
CA ASP A 223 18.00 3.51 -1.35
C ASP A 223 19.05 3.32 -2.47
N ASP A 224 18.69 2.65 -3.57
CA ASP A 224 19.50 2.49 -4.78
C ASP A 224 18.84 3.11 -6.03
N VAL A 225 17.85 3.98 -5.83
CA VAL A 225 17.05 4.61 -6.90
C VAL A 225 17.29 6.11 -6.99
N TYR A 226 17.45 6.60 -8.22
CA TYR A 226 17.40 8.03 -8.52
C TYR A 226 15.97 8.47 -8.86
N VAL A 227 15.54 9.62 -8.32
CA VAL A 227 14.21 10.17 -8.56
C VAL A 227 14.32 11.58 -9.15
N ASN A 228 13.76 11.78 -10.34
CA ASN A 228 13.56 13.11 -10.90
C ASN A 228 12.32 13.76 -10.25
N ILE A 229 12.57 14.68 -9.31
CA ILE A 229 11.51 15.32 -8.50
C ILE A 229 10.53 16.14 -9.34
N ASP A 230 11.00 16.81 -10.39
CA ASP A 230 10.14 17.62 -11.26
C ASP A 230 9.24 16.74 -12.11
N ALA A 231 9.79 15.69 -12.73
CA ALA A 231 9.00 14.73 -13.50
C ALA A 231 7.98 13.98 -12.62
N LEU A 232 8.38 13.63 -11.38
CA LEU A 232 7.46 13.03 -10.41
C LEU A 232 6.33 13.99 -10.08
N GLY A 233 6.65 15.25 -9.76
CA GLY A 233 5.67 16.29 -9.46
C GLY A 233 4.64 16.47 -10.58
N SER A 234 5.10 16.61 -11.83
CA SER A 234 4.22 16.72 -12.99
C SER A 234 3.33 15.48 -13.18
N THR A 235 3.89 14.28 -13.00
CA THR A 235 3.13 13.03 -13.13
C THR A 235 2.02 12.93 -12.08
N LEU A 236 2.32 13.29 -10.83
CA LEU A 236 1.35 13.26 -9.74
C LEU A 236 0.27 14.35 -9.89
N ALA A 237 0.65 15.53 -10.37
CA ALA A 237 -0.30 16.62 -10.65
C ALA A 237 -1.39 16.20 -11.65
N ALA A 238 -1.04 15.37 -12.65
CA ALA A 238 -2.00 14.85 -13.63
C ALA A 238 -3.04 13.87 -13.06
N HIS A 239 -2.88 13.42 -11.81
CA HIS A 239 -3.75 12.43 -11.17
C HIS A 239 -4.50 12.96 -9.95
N LEU A 240 -4.45 14.28 -9.68
CA LEU A 240 -5.01 14.88 -8.45
C LEU A 240 -6.51 14.63 -8.29
N ASP A 241 -7.25 14.55 -9.40
CA ASP A 241 -8.70 14.30 -9.39
C ASP A 241 -9.06 12.83 -9.11
N ASN A 242 -8.07 11.94 -9.08
CA ASN A 242 -8.27 10.51 -8.87
C ASN A 242 -7.97 10.15 -7.40
N PRO A 243 -8.99 9.84 -6.57
CA PRO A 243 -8.78 9.60 -5.16
C PRO A 243 -8.16 8.23 -4.86
N ARG A 244 -8.18 7.28 -5.81
CA ARG A 244 -7.68 5.90 -5.67
C ARG A 244 -6.61 5.60 -6.71
N VAL A 245 -5.40 6.04 -6.42
CA VAL A 245 -4.29 5.99 -7.36
C VAL A 245 -3.18 5.14 -6.79
N TYR A 246 -2.75 4.17 -7.58
CA TYR A 246 -1.56 3.36 -7.34
C TYR A 246 -0.69 3.45 -8.60
N ILE A 247 0.49 4.08 -8.48
CA ILE A 247 1.37 4.39 -9.60
C ILE A 247 2.72 3.71 -9.39
N GLY A 248 3.27 3.13 -10.44
CA GLY A 248 4.63 2.64 -10.47
C GLY A 248 4.97 2.01 -11.82
N CYS A 249 6.11 1.35 -11.89
CA CYS A 249 6.42 0.51 -13.06
C CYS A 249 5.61 -0.79 -12.93
N MET A 250 4.41 -0.79 -13.51
CA MET A 250 3.48 -1.91 -13.42
C MET A 250 3.98 -3.12 -14.21
N LYS A 251 4.07 -4.26 -13.53
CA LYS A 251 4.44 -5.56 -14.10
C LYS A 251 3.41 -6.63 -13.75
N SER A 252 3.39 -7.67 -14.56
CA SER A 252 2.72 -8.95 -14.31
C SER A 252 3.61 -10.01 -14.94
N GLY A 253 3.60 -11.21 -14.37
CA GLY A 253 4.50 -12.29 -14.76
C GLY A 253 4.13 -13.57 -14.06
N GLU A 254 4.86 -14.64 -14.34
CA GLU A 254 4.61 -15.96 -13.78
C GLU A 254 4.76 -15.98 -12.25
N VAL A 255 3.89 -16.75 -11.59
CA VAL A 255 3.99 -17.04 -10.17
C VAL A 255 5.05 -18.10 -9.95
N PHE A 256 5.98 -17.83 -9.04
CA PHE A 256 7.05 -18.76 -8.70
C PHE A 256 6.51 -19.87 -7.75
N SER A 257 5.84 -20.88 -8.32
CA SER A 257 5.14 -21.93 -7.56
C SER A 257 5.99 -23.15 -7.20
N GLU A 258 7.26 -23.20 -7.61
CA GLU A 258 8.13 -24.37 -7.40
C GLU A 258 9.11 -24.16 -6.25
N GLN A 259 9.17 -25.14 -5.34
CA GLN A 259 10.12 -25.12 -4.22
C GLN A 259 11.56 -25.10 -4.73
N GLY A 260 12.40 -24.23 -4.14
CA GLY A 260 13.80 -24.05 -4.53
C GLY A 260 14.05 -22.88 -5.49
N GLN A 261 13.00 -22.29 -6.07
CA GLN A 261 13.12 -21.00 -6.75
C GLN A 261 13.43 -19.90 -5.74
N LYS A 262 14.29 -18.94 -6.12
CA LYS A 262 14.70 -17.81 -5.26
C LYS A 262 13.51 -17.02 -4.69
N TRP A 263 12.43 -16.96 -5.46
CA TRP A 263 11.22 -16.22 -5.13
C TRP A 263 10.03 -17.16 -4.93
N TYR A 264 10.28 -18.42 -4.55
CA TYR A 264 9.23 -19.40 -4.32
C TYR A 264 8.17 -18.84 -3.37
N GLU A 265 6.93 -19.03 -3.79
CA GLU A 265 5.79 -18.49 -3.13
C GLU A 265 4.94 -19.64 -2.53
N PRO A 266 4.92 -19.80 -1.20
CA PRO A 266 4.20 -20.90 -0.56
C PRO A 266 2.68 -20.85 -0.77
N ASP A 267 2.13 -19.66 -1.01
CA ASP A 267 0.71 -19.42 -1.24
C ASP A 267 0.40 -19.15 -2.73
N TRP A 268 1.20 -19.69 -3.67
CA TRP A 268 1.11 -19.47 -5.14
C TRP A 268 -0.31 -19.57 -5.71
N TRP A 269 -1.13 -20.46 -5.16
CA TRP A 269 -2.51 -20.72 -5.57
C TRP A 269 -3.46 -19.53 -5.37
N LYS A 270 -3.01 -18.47 -4.68
CA LYS A 270 -3.81 -17.27 -4.39
C LYS A 270 -3.69 -16.15 -5.41
N PHE A 271 -2.75 -16.23 -6.38
CA PHE A 271 -2.45 -15.12 -7.29
C PHE A 271 -3.04 -15.30 -8.69
N GLY A 272 -3.60 -14.23 -9.25
CA GLY A 272 -4.12 -14.15 -10.62
C GLY A 272 -5.07 -15.29 -10.97
N ASP A 273 -4.71 -15.98 -12.05
CA ASP A 273 -5.35 -17.20 -12.56
C ASP A 273 -4.71 -18.49 -12.02
N GLY A 274 -3.91 -18.38 -10.95
CA GLY A 274 -3.08 -19.45 -10.40
C GLY A 274 -1.74 -19.64 -11.11
N LYS A 275 -1.48 -18.91 -12.21
CA LYS A 275 -0.24 -19.00 -13.00
C LYS A 275 0.50 -17.69 -13.09
N THR A 276 -0.22 -16.57 -13.05
CA THR A 276 0.34 -15.23 -13.19
C THR A 276 0.04 -14.35 -11.99
N TYR A 277 0.98 -13.50 -11.59
CA TYR A 277 0.74 -12.48 -10.60
C TYR A 277 -0.23 -11.43 -11.13
N PHE A 278 -1.08 -10.92 -10.23
CA PHE A 278 -1.82 -9.69 -10.50
C PHE A 278 -0.88 -8.57 -10.91
N ARG A 279 -1.40 -7.62 -11.68
CA ARG A 279 -0.65 -6.43 -12.05
C ARG A 279 -0.27 -5.65 -10.79
N HIS A 280 1.03 -5.42 -10.60
CA HIS A 280 1.58 -4.75 -9.41
C HIS A 280 2.75 -3.85 -9.80
N ALA A 281 3.04 -2.84 -8.99
CA ALA A 281 4.22 -2.01 -9.22
C ALA A 281 5.49 -2.76 -8.85
N SER A 282 6.57 -2.51 -9.58
CA SER A 282 7.88 -3.04 -9.24
C SER A 282 8.38 -2.49 -7.89
N GLY A 283 9.22 -3.29 -7.23
CA GLY A 283 9.64 -3.03 -5.85
C GLY A 283 10.56 -1.82 -5.66
N GLU A 284 11.10 -1.25 -6.72
CA GLU A 284 12.03 -0.12 -6.67
C GLU A 284 11.36 1.17 -6.19
N MET A 285 10.20 1.49 -6.75
CA MET A 285 9.42 2.66 -6.39
C MET A 285 7.95 2.53 -6.80
N PHE A 286 7.07 3.03 -5.93
CA PHE A 286 5.66 3.20 -6.23
C PHE A 286 5.04 4.29 -5.34
N VAL A 287 3.87 4.77 -5.74
CA VAL A 287 3.14 5.85 -5.10
C VAL A 287 1.69 5.42 -4.86
N ILE A 288 1.14 5.75 -3.69
CA ILE A 288 -0.26 5.59 -3.35
C ILE A 288 -0.91 6.95 -3.03
N SER A 289 -2.18 7.11 -3.36
CA SER A 289 -2.96 8.29 -2.98
C SER A 289 -3.19 8.38 -1.48
N LYS A 290 -3.54 9.58 -1.01
CA LYS A 290 -3.97 9.85 0.36
C LYS A 290 -5.05 8.91 0.87
N ALA A 291 -6.04 8.58 0.05
CA ALA A 291 -7.12 7.68 0.47
C ALA A 291 -6.59 6.27 0.78
N LEU A 292 -5.70 5.74 -0.07
CA LEU A 292 -5.08 4.44 0.14
C LEU A 292 -4.15 4.45 1.35
N ALA A 293 -3.36 5.52 1.55
CA ALA A 293 -2.49 5.64 2.71
C ALA A 293 -3.28 5.74 4.04
N ARG A 294 -4.38 6.51 4.06
CA ARG A 294 -5.30 6.55 5.20
C ARG A 294 -5.95 5.21 5.47
N PHE A 295 -6.38 4.52 4.42
CA PHE A 295 -6.93 3.18 4.52
C PHE A 295 -5.91 2.20 5.14
N VAL A 296 -4.64 2.26 4.73
CA VAL A 296 -3.54 1.49 5.35
C VAL A 296 -3.39 1.83 6.83
N SER A 297 -3.45 3.12 7.18
CA SER A 297 -3.32 3.59 8.56
C SER A 297 -4.45 3.10 9.46
N ILE A 298 -5.70 3.24 9.03
CA ILE A 298 -6.89 2.83 9.80
C ILE A 298 -6.87 1.33 10.05
N ASN A 299 -6.49 0.55 9.03
CA ASN A 299 -6.53 -0.91 9.09
C ASN A 299 -5.22 -1.53 9.58
N ARG A 300 -4.27 -0.74 10.11
CA ARG A 300 -2.91 -1.21 10.45
C ARG A 300 -2.88 -2.45 11.35
N PHE A 301 -3.86 -2.62 12.25
CA PHE A 301 -3.97 -3.75 13.18
C PHE A 301 -4.80 -4.93 12.68
N HIS A 302 -5.91 -4.68 11.98
CA HIS A 302 -6.82 -5.72 11.48
C HIS A 302 -6.27 -6.44 10.27
N THR A 303 -5.53 -5.72 9.45
CA THR A 303 -4.83 -6.34 8.36
C THR A 303 -3.67 -7.12 8.95
N ALA A 304 -3.79 -8.46 8.99
CA ALA A 304 -2.64 -9.33 9.18
C ALA A 304 -1.48 -8.78 8.36
N THR A 305 -0.25 -8.80 8.88
CA THR A 305 0.98 -8.36 8.19
C THR A 305 0.87 -8.66 6.69
N TYR A 306 0.46 -9.89 6.35
CA TYR A 306 0.11 -10.38 5.01
C TYR A 306 -0.86 -9.54 4.15
N ASN A 307 -1.92 -8.89 4.65
CA ASN A 307 -3.01 -8.35 3.81
C ASN A 307 -2.86 -6.88 3.34
N ILE A 308 -1.94 -6.07 3.91
CA ILE A 308 -1.62 -4.70 3.41
C ILE A 308 -0.23 -4.70 2.75
N ILE A 309 0.65 -5.57 3.21
CA ILE A 309 2.03 -5.71 2.75
C ILE A 309 2.16 -6.15 1.31
N ILE A 310 1.09 -6.71 0.76
CA ILE A 310 1.05 -7.01 -0.65
C ILE A 310 0.76 -5.80 -1.53
N LEU A 311 1.00 -4.63 -0.98
CA LEU A 311 1.40 -3.49 -1.75
C LEU A 311 2.89 -3.27 -1.48
N CYS A 312 3.75 -4.17 -2.00
CA CYS A 312 5.09 -3.82 -2.49
C CYS A 312 6.34 -4.13 -1.65
N THR A 313 6.65 -5.38 -1.29
CA THR A 313 8.10 -5.74 -1.23
C THR A 313 8.46 -7.22 -1.26
N GLN A 314 7.50 -8.15 -1.23
CA GLN A 314 7.76 -9.55 -1.62
C GLN A 314 6.56 -10.06 -2.42
N ASN A 315 6.82 -10.92 -3.40
CA ASN A 315 5.89 -11.40 -4.44
C ASN A 315 4.70 -12.24 -3.91
N ILE A 316 3.90 -11.74 -2.96
CA ILE A 316 2.91 -12.55 -2.22
C ILE A 316 1.53 -11.87 -2.11
N LEU A 317 0.65 -11.80 -3.15
CA LEU A 317 -0.75 -11.29 -3.03
C LEU A 317 -1.93 -12.25 -2.74
N VAL A 318 -2.16 -12.63 -1.47
CA VAL A 318 -3.39 -13.30 -1.02
C VAL A 318 -4.62 -12.56 -1.59
N PRO A 319 -5.70 -13.24 -1.99
CA PRO A 319 -6.66 -12.70 -2.93
C PRO A 319 -7.53 -11.58 -2.33
N GLY A 320 -7.41 -11.27 -1.02
CA GLY A 320 -8.18 -10.29 -0.23
C GLY A 320 -8.40 -8.90 -0.87
N LEU A 321 -7.44 -8.43 -1.66
CA LEU A 321 -7.47 -7.09 -2.27
C LEU A 321 -8.01 -7.06 -3.71
N LEU A 322 -8.42 -8.22 -4.25
CA LEU A 322 -8.85 -8.39 -5.66
C LEU A 322 -9.96 -7.41 -6.08
N VAL A 323 -10.87 -7.07 -5.16
CA VAL A 323 -12.02 -6.19 -5.46
C VAL A 323 -11.72 -4.72 -5.16
N LEU A 324 -10.78 -4.43 -4.25
CA LEU A 324 -10.32 -3.07 -4.00
C LEU A 324 -9.54 -2.53 -5.21
N MET A 325 -8.79 -3.39 -5.91
CA MET A 325 -8.05 -3.00 -7.12
C MET A 325 -8.93 -2.82 -8.36
N SER A 326 -10.15 -3.36 -8.39
CA SER A 326 -11.08 -3.20 -9.53
C SER A 326 -11.47 -1.74 -9.79
N ASN A 327 -11.40 -0.88 -8.76
CA ASN A 327 -11.72 0.55 -8.83
C ASN A 327 -10.47 1.45 -8.61
N ILE A 328 -9.26 0.89 -8.66
CA ILE A 328 -8.00 1.66 -8.53
C ILE A 328 -7.47 1.96 -9.93
N LEU A 329 -7.17 3.23 -10.20
CA LEU A 329 -6.48 3.62 -11.42
C LEU A 329 -5.00 3.21 -11.31
N MET A 330 -4.60 2.19 -12.08
CA MET A 330 -3.24 1.69 -12.18
C MET A 330 -2.51 2.30 -13.38
N THR A 331 -1.58 3.21 -13.13
CA THR A 331 -0.82 3.90 -14.21
C THR A 331 0.62 3.39 -14.28
N LYS A 332 1.07 3.04 -15.49
CA LYS A 332 2.50 2.75 -15.76
C LYS A 332 3.25 4.08 -15.84
N SER A 333 4.32 4.23 -15.06
CA SER A 333 5.21 5.40 -15.12
C SER A 333 6.67 4.97 -15.15
N SER A 334 7.46 5.61 -16.03
CA SER A 334 8.87 5.26 -16.31
C SER A 334 9.88 6.18 -15.61
N VAL A 335 9.49 6.85 -14.53
CA VAL A 335 10.32 7.88 -13.86
C VAL A 335 11.56 7.30 -13.16
N VAL A 336 11.69 5.97 -13.08
CA VAL A 336 12.73 5.27 -12.31
C VAL A 336 13.87 4.81 -13.22
N HIS A 337 15.07 5.35 -13.00
CA HIS A 337 16.29 4.88 -13.65
C HIS A 337 17.12 4.08 -12.65
N ARG A 338 17.41 2.82 -12.99
CA ARG A 338 18.44 2.03 -12.29
C ARG A 338 19.77 2.31 -12.99
N GLY A 339 20.83 2.56 -12.22
CA GLY A 339 22.17 2.71 -12.80
C GLY A 339 22.48 1.54 -13.74
N GLN A 340 22.75 1.86 -15.00
CA GLN A 340 23.09 0.97 -16.13
C GLN A 340 22.00 -0.02 -16.61
N GLN A 341 20.88 0.48 -17.15
CA GLN A 341 20.27 0.00 -18.41
C GLN A 341 19.05 0.85 -18.78
N GLU A 342 19.07 1.50 -19.94
CA GLU A 342 17.89 2.08 -20.57
C GLU A 342 16.99 0.96 -21.08
N VAL A 343 15.75 0.88 -20.60
CA VAL A 343 14.69 0.13 -21.27
C VAL A 343 13.61 1.13 -21.64
N SER A 344 13.83 1.79 -22.78
CA SER A 344 12.82 2.58 -23.49
C SER A 344 11.78 1.61 -24.06
N VAL A 345 10.56 1.64 -23.52
CA VAL A 345 9.42 0.95 -24.15
C VAL A 345 8.45 2.02 -24.63
N GLN A 346 8.40 2.17 -25.96
CA GLN A 346 7.40 2.97 -26.65
C GLN A 346 6.00 2.49 -26.29
N VAL A 347 5.12 3.42 -25.95
CA VAL A 347 3.70 3.16 -25.70
C VAL A 347 2.97 3.27 -27.03
N HIS A 348 2.59 2.14 -27.62
CA HIS A 348 1.54 2.12 -28.64
C HIS A 348 0.18 2.06 -27.92
N ASN A 349 -0.63 3.10 -28.10
CA ASN A 349 -2.05 3.05 -27.78
C ASN A 349 -2.72 2.10 -28.79
N LEU A 350 -3.28 1.00 -28.32
CA LEU A 350 -4.27 0.23 -29.07
C LEU A 350 -5.61 0.40 -28.37
N THR A 351 -6.36 1.40 -28.82
CA THR A 351 -7.81 1.42 -28.70
C THR A 351 -8.38 0.61 -29.86
N ASN A 352 -8.93 -0.56 -29.55
CA ASN A 352 -10.29 -0.99 -29.93
C ASN A 352 -10.60 -2.32 -29.25
#